data_AF-A0A7M7JX88-F1
#
_entry.id   AF-A0A7M7JX88-F1
#
_cell.length_a   1.000
_cell.length_b   1.000
_cell.length_c   1.000
_cell.angle_alpha   90.00
_cell.angle_beta   90.00
_cell.angle_gamma   90.00
#
_symmetry.space_group_name_H-M   'P 1'
#
loop_
_entity.id
_entity.type
_entity.pdbx_description
1 polymer ?
#
loop_
_entity_poly.entity_id
_entity_poly.type
_entity_poly.pdbx_seq_one_letter_code
_entity_poly.pdbx_strand_id
1 'polypeptide(L)'
;MPNIKLQSSDGEIFEVDVEIAKASVTIKTMLEDLGMDEDDEEVVPLPNVNSAILRKVIQWATYHKDDPPPLEEDETKEKRTDDIPSWDADFLKVDQGTLFELILAANYLDIKGLLDVTCKTVANMIKGKAPEDIRKQFNITSDFTPSEEEQVRKENEWCEEK
;
A
#
# COMPACT_ATOMS: atom_id res chain seq x y z
N MET A 1 -12.25 -4.02 -24.71
CA MET A 1 -11.17 -4.72 -24.00
C MET A 1 -11.85 -5.68 -23.05
N PRO A 2 -11.27 -6.85 -22.79
CA PRO A 2 -11.84 -7.82 -21.88
C PRO A 2 -11.96 -7.23 -20.47
N ASN A 3 -13.07 -7.53 -19.80
CA ASN A 3 -13.38 -7.01 -18.48
C ASN A 3 -13.59 -8.17 -17.48
N ILE A 4 -13.20 -7.95 -16.23
CA ILE A 4 -13.45 -8.87 -15.11
C ILE A 4 -14.35 -8.19 -14.07
N LYS A 5 -15.20 -8.99 -13.42
CA LYS A 5 -16.05 -8.55 -12.31
C LYS A 5 -15.38 -8.86 -10.97
N LEU A 6 -15.02 -7.83 -10.22
CA LEU A 6 -14.47 -7.95 -8.87
C LEU A 6 -15.56 -7.57 -7.85
N GLN A 7 -15.84 -8.43 -6.87
CA GLN A 7 -16.78 -8.13 -5.79
C GLN A 7 -16.04 -7.77 -4.51
N SER A 8 -16.30 -6.58 -3.97
CA SER A 8 -15.77 -6.16 -2.68
C SER A 8 -16.43 -6.90 -1.51
N SER A 9 -15.83 -6.80 -0.32
CA SER A 9 -16.30 -7.45 0.90
C SER A 9 -17.69 -7.03 1.37
N ASP A 10 -18.11 -5.82 1.01
CA ASP A 10 -19.44 -5.24 1.23
C ASP A 10 -20.42 -5.48 0.05
N GLY A 11 -20.01 -6.28 -0.93
CA GLY A 11 -20.88 -6.83 -1.98
C GLY A 11 -21.01 -5.99 -3.24
N GLU A 12 -20.36 -4.82 -3.33
CA GLU A 12 -20.34 -4.01 -4.56
C GLU A 12 -19.50 -4.71 -5.64
N ILE A 13 -19.99 -4.71 -6.87
CA ILE A 13 -19.31 -5.32 -8.02
C ILE A 13 -18.71 -4.22 -8.89
N PHE A 14 -17.44 -4.39 -9.21
CA PHE A 14 -16.65 -3.52 -10.06
C PHE A 14 -16.33 -4.25 -11.35
N GLU A 15 -16.71 -3.65 -12.48
CA GLU A 15 -16.27 -4.11 -13.79
C GLU A 15 -14.99 -3.38 -14.16
N VAL A 16 -13.89 -4.13 -14.31
CA VAL A 16 -12.54 -3.59 -14.46
C VAL A 16 -11.89 -4.22 -15.69
N ASP A 17 -11.16 -3.41 -16.45
CA ASP A 17 -10.36 -3.90 -17.57
C ASP A 17 -9.33 -4.93 -17.07
N VAL A 18 -9.20 -6.06 -17.76
CA VAL A 18 -8.31 -7.15 -17.36
C VAL A 18 -6.85 -6.69 -17.25
N GLU A 19 -6.37 -5.79 -18.10
CA GLU A 19 -5.00 -5.27 -18.04
C GLU A 19 -4.78 -4.43 -16.78
N ILE A 20 -5.80 -3.70 -16.34
CA ILE A 20 -5.77 -2.97 -15.06
C ILE A 20 -5.79 -3.94 -13.88
N ALA A 21 -6.63 -4.98 -13.96
CA ALA A 21 -6.73 -5.99 -12.90
C ALA A 21 -5.44 -6.81 -12.74
N LYS A 22 -4.69 -7.04 -13.83
CA LYS A 22 -3.38 -7.70 -13.85
C LYS A 22 -2.27 -6.95 -13.11
N ALA A 23 -2.50 -5.70 -12.69
CA ALA A 23 -1.62 -5.02 -11.74
C ALA A 23 -1.55 -5.75 -10.38
N SER A 24 -2.59 -6.49 -10.03
CA SER A 24 -2.59 -7.45 -8.92
C SER A 24 -1.99 -8.78 -9.38
N VAL A 25 -0.89 -9.19 -8.76
CA VAL A 25 -0.29 -10.51 -9.02
C VAL A 25 -1.27 -11.61 -8.62
N THR A 26 -2.00 -11.44 -7.52
CA THR A 26 -3.03 -12.39 -7.07
C THR A 26 -4.11 -12.61 -8.12
N ILE A 27 -4.67 -11.54 -8.68
CA ILE A 27 -5.71 -11.65 -9.72
C ILE A 27 -5.12 -12.21 -11.01
N LYS A 28 -3.92 -11.79 -11.39
CA LYS A 28 -3.22 -12.32 -12.56
C LYS A 28 -3.03 -13.84 -12.47
N THR A 29 -2.50 -14.34 -11.36
CA THR A 29 -2.33 -15.80 -11.14
C THR A 29 -3.68 -16.52 -11.14
N MET A 30 -4.71 -15.93 -10.55
CA MET A 30 -6.06 -16.51 -10.57
C MET A 30 -6.60 -16.67 -12.00
N LEU A 31 -6.44 -15.67 -12.85
CA LEU A 31 -6.84 -15.72 -14.26
C LEU A 31 -6.06 -16.78 -15.05
N GLU A 32 -4.73 -16.83 -14.86
CA GLU A 32 -3.85 -17.75 -15.58
C GLU A 32 -4.04 -19.23 -15.15
N ASP A 33 -4.21 -19.49 -13.85
CA ASP A 33 -4.25 -20.85 -13.30
C ASP A 33 -5.66 -21.48 -13.33
N LEU A 34 -6.71 -20.68 -13.17
CA LEU A 34 -8.09 -21.18 -13.20
C LEU A 34 -8.68 -21.22 -14.61
N GLY A 35 -7.99 -20.63 -15.59
CA GLY A 35 -8.46 -20.57 -16.97
C GLY A 35 -9.79 -19.82 -17.11
N MET A 36 -10.02 -18.82 -16.25
CA MET A 36 -11.16 -17.93 -16.40
C MET A 36 -10.99 -17.19 -17.73
N ASP A 37 -11.88 -17.48 -18.68
CA ASP A 37 -11.81 -16.82 -19.98
C ASP A 37 -12.16 -15.34 -19.80
N GLU A 38 -11.57 -14.49 -20.64
CA GLU A 38 -11.80 -13.04 -20.67
C GLU A 38 -13.28 -12.64 -20.88
N ASP A 39 -14.13 -13.61 -21.24
CA ASP A 39 -15.58 -13.49 -21.46
C ASP A 39 -16.43 -14.20 -20.39
N ASP A 40 -15.82 -14.80 -19.34
CA ASP A 40 -16.58 -15.44 -18.26
C ASP A 40 -17.27 -14.39 -17.39
N GLU A 41 -18.58 -14.54 -17.19
CA GLU A 41 -19.38 -13.66 -16.32
C GLU A 41 -19.09 -13.88 -14.82
N GLU A 42 -18.13 -14.74 -14.48
CA GLU A 42 -17.82 -15.15 -13.12
C GLU A 42 -17.21 -13.99 -12.31
N VAL A 43 -17.70 -13.85 -11.09
CA VAL A 43 -17.37 -12.74 -10.21
C VAL A 43 -16.28 -13.19 -9.25
N VAL A 44 -15.15 -12.49 -9.25
CA VAL A 44 -14.04 -12.75 -8.33
C VAL A 44 -14.31 -12.08 -6.98
N PRO A 45 -14.50 -12.82 -5.89
CA PRO A 45 -14.76 -12.24 -4.59
C PRO A 45 -13.46 -11.79 -3.90
N LEU A 46 -13.46 -10.57 -3.37
CA LEU A 46 -12.36 -9.95 -2.62
C LEU A 46 -12.82 -9.67 -1.18
N PRO A 47 -12.92 -10.69 -0.32
CA PRO A 47 -13.52 -10.57 1.02
C PRO A 47 -12.73 -9.67 1.98
N ASN A 48 -11.48 -9.33 1.66
CA ASN A 48 -10.60 -8.52 2.50
C ASN A 48 -10.52 -7.04 2.07
N VAL A 49 -11.28 -6.62 1.05
CA VAL A 49 -11.22 -5.25 0.53
C VAL A 49 -12.64 -4.71 0.37
N ASN A 50 -12.98 -3.64 1.08
CA ASN A 50 -14.28 -2.96 0.93
C ASN A 50 -14.34 -2.14 -0.37
N SER A 51 -15.54 -1.74 -0.78
CA SER A 51 -15.80 -0.99 -2.01
C SER A 51 -15.02 0.33 -2.11
N ALA A 52 -14.91 1.08 -1.01
CA ALA A 52 -14.25 2.38 -0.99
C ALA A 52 -12.75 2.26 -1.27
N ILE A 53 -12.11 1.25 -0.67
CA ILE A 53 -10.69 0.95 -0.88
C ILE A 53 -10.45 0.33 -2.25
N LEU A 54 -11.30 -0.61 -2.66
CA LEU A 54 -11.17 -1.24 -3.97
C LEU A 54 -11.24 -0.20 -5.11
N ARG A 55 -12.12 0.80 -4.99
CA ARG A 55 -12.21 1.92 -5.95
C ARG A 55 -10.91 2.70 -6.06
N LYS A 56 -10.24 2.95 -4.94
CA LYS A 56 -8.93 3.62 -4.91
C LYS A 56 -7.83 2.75 -5.49
N VAL A 57 -7.82 1.45 -5.16
CA VAL A 57 -6.87 0.49 -5.75
C VAL A 57 -7.02 0.45 -7.27
N ILE A 58 -8.24 0.35 -7.78
CA ILE A 58 -8.52 0.39 -9.23
C ILE A 58 -8.06 1.71 -9.84
N GLN A 59 -8.34 2.85 -9.19
CA GLN A 59 -7.89 4.16 -9.66
C GLN A 59 -6.35 4.23 -9.78
N TRP A 60 -5.63 3.72 -8.77
CA TRP A 60 -4.17 3.68 -8.78
C TRP A 60 -3.64 2.79 -9.91
N ALA A 61 -4.18 1.57 -10.03
CA ALA A 61 -3.79 0.62 -11.08
C ALA A 61 -4.08 1.16 -12.48
N THR A 62 -5.19 1.88 -12.65
CA THR A 62 -5.55 2.51 -13.93
C THR A 62 -4.52 3.57 -14.36
N TYR A 63 -4.03 4.37 -13.40
CA TYR A 63 -3.03 5.40 -13.70
C TYR A 63 -1.66 4.79 -14.06
N HIS A 64 -1.26 3.72 -13.37
CA HIS A 64 0.05 3.08 -13.50
C HIS A 64 0.09 1.93 -14.52
N LYS A 65 -0.99 1.68 -15.28
CA LYS A 65 -1.07 0.54 -16.21
C LYS A 65 -0.02 0.58 -17.32
N ASP A 66 0.41 1.79 -17.71
CA ASP A 66 1.36 2.03 -18.82
C ASP A 66 2.78 2.28 -18.29
N ASP A 67 2.99 2.21 -16.97
CA ASP A 67 4.30 2.39 -16.37
C ASP A 67 5.22 1.23 -16.73
N PRO A 68 6.54 1.49 -16.87
CA PRO A 68 7.49 0.42 -17.09
C PRO A 68 7.38 -0.58 -15.92
N PRO A 69 7.46 -1.90 -16.19
CA PRO A 69 7.43 -2.88 -15.14
C PRO A 69 8.52 -2.55 -14.12
N PRO A 70 8.24 -2.70 -12.81
CA PRO A 70 9.23 -2.46 -11.78
C PRO A 70 10.50 -3.24 -12.15
N LEU A 71 11.62 -2.52 -12.31
CA LEU A 71 12.91 -3.18 -12.43
C LEU A 71 13.05 -4.08 -11.21
N GLU A 72 13.57 -5.30 -11.37
CA GLU A 72 13.94 -6.12 -10.22
C GLU A 72 14.87 -5.27 -9.35
N GLU A 73 14.34 -4.82 -8.20
CA GLU A 73 15.11 -4.00 -7.29
C GLU A 73 16.30 -4.84 -6.84
N ASP A 74 17.49 -4.38 -7.15
CA ASP A 74 18.69 -4.89 -6.54
C ASP A 74 18.54 -4.67 -5.03
N GLU A 75 18.29 -5.74 -4.27
CA GLU A 75 18.04 -5.71 -2.83
C GLU A 75 19.17 -5.01 -2.05
N THR A 76 20.32 -4.79 -2.71
CA THR A 76 21.48 -4.08 -2.17
C THR A 76 21.41 -2.55 -2.29
N LYS A 77 20.46 -1.97 -3.05
CA LYS A 77 20.30 -0.52 -3.15
C LYS A 77 19.52 0.04 -1.95
N GLU A 78 20.03 1.12 -1.37
CA GLU A 78 19.30 1.87 -0.33
C GLU A 78 17.92 2.30 -0.85
N LYS A 79 16.87 1.81 -0.18
CA LYS A 79 15.50 2.23 -0.44
C LYS A 79 15.32 3.67 0.01
N ARG A 80 15.31 4.58 -0.95
CA ARG A 80 15.01 5.98 -0.72
C ARG A 80 13.53 6.14 -0.42
N THR A 81 13.20 7.06 0.49
CA THR A 81 11.80 7.37 0.82
C THR A 81 11.33 8.66 0.15
N ASP A 82 12.25 9.42 -0.44
CA ASP A 82 12.04 10.73 -1.06
C ASP A 82 11.67 10.66 -2.55
N ASP A 83 11.61 9.47 -3.13
CA ASP A 83 11.35 9.22 -4.55
C ASP A 83 9.88 8.87 -4.86
N ILE A 84 8.93 9.45 -4.13
CA ILE A 84 7.49 9.27 -4.39
C ILE A 84 7.07 10.19 -5.55
N PRO A 85 6.52 9.66 -6.67
CA PRO A 85 6.00 10.49 -7.75
C PRO A 85 4.94 11.48 -7.25
N SER A 86 4.86 12.66 -7.88
CA SER A 86 3.93 13.71 -7.43
C SER A 86 2.47 13.26 -7.47
N TRP A 87 2.11 12.43 -8.44
CA TRP A 87 0.76 11.88 -8.55
C TRP A 87 0.43 10.95 -7.38
N ASP A 88 1.35 10.05 -7.00
CA ASP A 88 1.19 9.18 -5.84
C ASP A 88 1.12 9.97 -4.53
N ALA A 89 1.98 10.99 -4.40
CA ALA A 89 1.95 11.87 -3.25
C ALA A 89 0.59 12.58 -3.10
N ASP A 90 -0.04 12.98 -4.21
CA ASP A 90 -1.38 13.57 -4.20
C ASP A 90 -2.48 12.52 -3.96
N PHE A 91 -2.36 11.34 -4.58
CA PHE A 91 -3.30 10.22 -4.41
C PHE A 91 -3.36 9.73 -2.96
N LEU A 92 -2.21 9.72 -2.26
CA LEU A 92 -2.06 9.30 -0.87
C LEU A 92 -2.32 10.40 0.17
N LYS A 93 -2.76 11.60 -0.25
CA LYS A 93 -3.30 12.62 0.66
C LYS A 93 -4.70 12.24 1.16
N VAL A 94 -4.75 11.17 1.95
CA VAL A 94 -5.95 10.63 2.60
C VAL A 94 -5.75 10.59 4.11
N ASP A 95 -6.81 10.28 4.86
CA ASP A 95 -6.69 10.02 6.29
C ASP A 95 -5.91 8.73 6.56
N GLN A 96 -5.38 8.59 7.79
CA GLN A 96 -4.56 7.45 8.17
C GLN A 96 -5.29 6.10 8.05
N GLY A 97 -6.60 6.07 8.35
CA GLY A 97 -7.39 4.85 8.26
C GLY A 97 -7.43 4.35 6.82
N THR A 98 -7.77 5.23 5.88
CA THR A 98 -7.73 4.92 4.44
C THR A 98 -6.33 4.51 3.98
N LEU A 99 -5.27 5.19 4.46
CA LEU A 99 -3.89 4.84 4.09
C LEU A 99 -3.52 3.43 4.58
N PHE A 100 -3.88 3.06 5.80
CA PHE A 100 -3.62 1.72 6.32
C PHE A 100 -4.43 0.65 5.61
N GLU A 101 -5.69 0.92 5.29
CA GLU A 101 -6.49 -0.01 4.49
C GLU A 101 -5.92 -0.19 3.08
N LEU A 102 -5.37 0.87 2.46
CA LEU A 102 -4.66 0.76 1.19
C LEU A 102 -3.40 -0.10 1.28
N ILE A 103 -2.63 -0.01 2.37
CA ILE A 103 -1.47 -0.87 2.63
C ILE A 103 -1.91 -2.34 2.72
N LEU A 104 -2.95 -2.62 3.51
CA LEU A 104 -3.48 -3.97 3.69
C LEU A 104 -4.02 -4.54 2.38
N ALA A 105 -4.78 -3.75 1.61
CA ALA A 105 -5.31 -4.15 0.32
C ALA A 105 -4.20 -4.40 -0.71
N ALA A 106 -3.19 -3.53 -0.78
CA ALA A 106 -2.04 -3.68 -1.68
C ALA A 106 -1.24 -4.95 -1.37
N ASN A 107 -1.04 -5.26 -0.08
CA ASN A 107 -0.40 -6.50 0.34
C ASN A 107 -1.26 -7.74 0.02
N TYR A 108 -2.57 -7.67 0.28
CA TYR A 108 -3.49 -8.79 0.00
C TYR A 108 -3.59 -9.11 -1.50
N LEU A 109 -3.62 -8.08 -2.35
CA LEU A 109 -3.71 -8.20 -3.81
C LEU A 109 -2.33 -8.33 -4.48
N ASP A 110 -1.25 -8.30 -3.71
CA ASP A 110 0.14 -8.31 -4.18
C ASP A 110 0.38 -7.27 -5.30
N ILE A 111 0.08 -6.00 -4.99
CA ILE A 111 0.34 -4.83 -5.84
C ILE A 111 1.57 -4.12 -5.30
N LYS A 112 2.76 -4.59 -5.69
CA LYS A 112 4.04 -4.12 -5.15
C LYS A 112 4.24 -2.61 -5.25
N GLY A 113 3.88 -2.00 -6.38
CA GLY A 113 4.04 -0.55 -6.58
C GLY A 113 3.22 0.27 -5.58
N LEU A 114 1.94 -0.08 -5.39
CA LEU A 114 1.05 0.57 -4.42
C LEU A 114 1.54 0.35 -2.97
N LEU A 115 2.02 -0.87 -2.67
CA LEU A 115 2.57 -1.19 -1.35
C LEU A 115 3.82 -0.35 -1.06
N ASP A 116 4.72 -0.18 -2.03
CA ASP A 116 5.93 0.61 -1.87
C ASP A 116 5.62 2.09 -1.63
N VAL A 117 4.79 2.74 -2.47
CA VAL A 117 4.49 4.17 -2.30
C VAL A 117 3.72 4.46 -1.02
N THR A 118 2.85 3.55 -0.57
CA THR A 118 2.14 3.68 0.71
C THR A 118 3.09 3.52 1.90
N CYS A 119 4.02 2.55 1.86
CA CYS A 119 5.05 2.36 2.89
C CYS A 119 6.02 3.55 2.95
N LYS A 120 6.48 4.06 1.80
CA LYS A 120 7.32 5.27 1.73
C LYS A 120 6.60 6.49 2.31
N THR A 121 5.30 6.62 2.07
CA THR A 121 4.49 7.71 2.63
C THR A 121 4.44 7.64 4.16
N VAL A 122 4.20 6.46 4.74
CA VAL A 122 4.23 6.26 6.20
C VAL A 122 5.63 6.52 6.76
N ALA A 123 6.69 6.04 6.08
CA ALA A 123 8.07 6.29 6.50
C ALA A 123 8.40 7.80 6.53
N ASN A 124 7.95 8.57 5.54
CA ASN A 124 8.10 10.03 5.51
C ASN A 124 7.30 10.74 6.61
N MET A 125 6.19 10.16 7.09
CA MET A 125 5.46 10.70 8.25
C MET A 125 6.21 10.52 9.57
N ILE A 126 7.15 9.58 9.65
CA ILE A 126 7.96 9.25 10.83
C ILE A 126 9.30 10.00 10.77
N LYS A 127 9.88 10.13 9.57
CA LYS A 127 11.20 10.73 9.34
C LYS A 127 11.30 12.12 9.95
N GLY A 128 12.32 12.31 10.80
CA GLY A 128 12.65 13.60 11.41
C GLY A 128 11.69 14.05 12.53
N LYS A 129 10.75 13.21 12.96
CA LYS A 129 9.89 13.50 14.13
C LYS A 129 10.47 12.90 15.40
N ALA A 130 10.23 13.58 16.52
CA ALA A 130 10.54 13.07 17.84
C ALA A 130 9.66 11.84 18.17
N PRO A 131 10.17 10.88 18.98
CA PRO A 131 9.39 9.71 19.40
C PRO A 131 8.02 10.06 20.00
N GLU A 132 7.92 11.13 20.77
CA GLU A 132 6.68 11.60 21.39
C GLU A 132 5.65 12.08 20.35
N ASP A 133 6.11 12.74 19.28
CA ASP A 133 5.24 13.21 18.21
C ASP A 133 4.77 12.05 17.31
N ILE A 134 5.63 11.07 17.07
CA ILE A 134 5.27 9.82 16.39
C ILE A 134 4.19 9.10 17.21
N ARG A 135 4.41 8.92 18.51
CA ARG A 135 3.45 8.28 19.42
C ARG A 135 2.08 8.98 19.38
N LYS A 136 2.05 10.31 19.46
CA LYS A 136 0.80 11.08 19.34
C LYS A 136 0.14 10.90 17.97
N GLN A 137 0.91 11.01 16.90
CA GLN A 137 0.40 10.94 15.52
C GLN A 137 -0.29 9.60 15.23
N PHE A 138 0.29 8.50 15.71
CA PHE A 138 -0.20 7.14 15.51
C PHE A 138 -1.02 6.60 16.69
N ASN A 139 -1.33 7.45 17.68
CA ASN A 139 -2.07 7.10 18.90
C ASN A 139 -1.48 5.87 19.64
N ILE A 140 -0.15 5.82 19.73
CA ILE A 140 0.61 4.75 20.39
C ILE A 140 0.87 5.16 21.86
N THR A 141 0.52 4.27 22.79
CA THR A 141 0.83 4.46 24.21
C THR A 141 2.25 3.99 24.50
N SER A 142 3.03 4.80 25.22
CA SER A 142 4.37 4.39 25.67
C SER A 142 4.26 3.28 26.72
N ASP A 143 4.96 2.17 26.50
CA ASP A 143 5.07 1.04 27.40
C ASP A 143 6.35 1.07 28.27
N PHE A 144 7.27 2.01 27.99
CA PHE A 144 8.45 2.22 28.81
C PHE A 144 8.15 2.88 30.16
N THR A 145 8.83 2.42 31.21
CA THR A 145 8.96 3.18 32.45
C THR A 145 9.88 4.40 32.25
N PRO A 146 9.80 5.43 33.11
CA PRO A 146 10.67 6.61 32.99
C PRO A 146 12.17 6.27 33.00
N SER A 147 12.57 5.24 33.74
CA SER A 147 13.97 4.79 33.81
C SER A 147 14.43 4.11 32.53
N GLU A 148 13.55 3.34 31.88
CA GLU A 148 13.86 2.68 30.61
C GLU A 148 13.91 3.69 29.47
N GLU A 149 13.02 4.68 29.46
CA GLU A 149 13.04 5.76 28.46
C GLU A 149 14.33 6.60 28.57
N GLU A 150 14.77 6.92 29.79
CA GLU A 150 16.04 7.63 30.01
C GLU A 150 17.25 6.80 29.59
N GLN A 151 17.23 5.49 29.87
CA GLN A 151 18.29 4.58 29.42
C GLN A 151 18.36 4.49 27.89
N VAL A 152 17.21 4.28 27.23
CA VAL A 152 17.13 4.22 25.75
C VAL A 152 17.55 5.54 25.13
N ARG A 153 17.17 6.69 25.73
CA ARG A 153 17.61 8.01 25.25
C ARG A 153 19.12 8.14 25.33
N LYS A 154 19.71 7.80 26.47
CA LYS A 154 21.17 7.86 26.69
C LYS A 154 21.93 6.93 25.73
N GLU A 155 21.41 5.73 25.47
CA GLU A 155 22.01 4.78 24.53
C GLU A 155 21.93 5.24 23.08
N ASN A 156 20.99 6.14 22.74
CA ASN A 156 20.76 6.65 21.40
C ASN A 156 21.18 8.12 21.19
N GLU A 157 21.84 8.76 22.17
CA GLU A 157 22.36 10.15 22.06
C GLU A 157 23.25 10.36 20.81
N TRP A 158 23.97 9.32 20.38
CA TRP A 158 24.81 9.34 19.17
C TRP A 158 24.04 9.60 17.86
N CYS A 159 22.72 9.41 17.85
CA CYS A 159 21.85 9.73 16.72
C CYS A 159 21.47 11.22 16.66
N GLU A 160 21.53 11.94 17.78
CA GLU A 160 21.15 13.36 17.87
C GLU A 160 22.33 14.31 17.58
N GLU A 161 23.57 13.84 17.65
CA GLU A 161 24.79 14.64 17.44
C GLU A 161 25.20 14.87 15.95
N LYS A 162 24.28 14.76 14.98
CA LYS A 162 24.58 14.98 13.54
C LYS A 162 23.88 16.17 12.91
#